data_AF-A0A4Q2UZI5-F1
#
_entry.id   AF-A0A4Q2UZI5-F1
#
_cell.length_a   1.000
_cell.length_b   1.000
_cell.length_c   1.000
_cell.angle_alpha   90.00
_cell.angle_beta   90.00
_cell.angle_gamma   90.00
#
_symmetry.space_group_name_H-M   'P 1'
#
loop_
_entity.id
_entity.type
_entity.pdbx_description
1 polymer ?
#
loop_
_entity_poly.entity_id
_entity_poly.type
_entity_poly.pdbx_seq_one_letter_code
_entity_poly.pdbx_strand_id
1 'polypeptide(L)'
;MAVIQSDWPYWKCAFPAQVLMPFSVDVLFTIGLIIITEVFPEEKQAVAGAVFNTAAQLGNTMGLAAMQIISTWVTKQQEKVKSPTQALMEGYRATFWTMLALLLICTIVGASGLRKAGKVGSKHY
;
A
#
# COMPACT_ATOMS: atom_id res chain seq x y z
N MET A 1 7.69 -10.70 -0.99
CA MET A 1 8.42 -10.54 -2.27
C MET A 1 9.85 -10.02 -2.09
N ALA A 2 10.16 -9.15 -1.11
CA ALA A 2 11.52 -8.60 -0.90
C ALA A 2 12.64 -9.65 -0.69
N VAL A 3 12.30 -10.83 -0.14
CA VAL A 3 13.24 -11.94 0.13
C VAL A 3 13.19 -13.05 -0.91
N ILE A 4 12.40 -12.91 -1.98
CA ILE A 4 12.28 -13.96 -3.00
C ILE A 4 13.63 -14.20 -3.68
N GLN A 5 13.98 -15.47 -3.79
CA GLN A 5 15.07 -15.98 -4.61
C GLN A 5 14.46 -16.66 -5.84
N SER A 6 15.08 -16.52 -7.02
CA SER A 6 14.56 -17.10 -8.27
C SER A 6 14.36 -18.62 -8.21
N ASP A 7 15.10 -19.31 -7.35
CA ASP A 7 15.04 -20.77 -7.21
C ASP A 7 13.87 -21.27 -6.36
N TRP A 8 13.09 -20.37 -5.74
CA TRP A 8 11.99 -20.78 -4.88
C TRP A 8 10.71 -21.06 -5.66
N PRO A 9 9.99 -22.15 -5.33
CA PRO A 9 8.71 -22.44 -5.98
C PRO A 9 7.70 -21.34 -5.67
N TYR A 10 6.91 -20.97 -6.68
CA TYR A 10 5.86 -19.94 -6.65
C TYR A 10 4.99 -20.00 -5.37
N TRP A 11 4.64 -21.22 -4.96
CA TRP A 11 3.79 -21.51 -3.81
C TRP A 11 4.36 -21.07 -2.46
N LYS A 12 5.69 -20.97 -2.30
CA LYS A 12 6.30 -20.63 -1.01
C LYS A 12 6.14 -19.17 -0.62
N CYS A 13 6.14 -18.25 -1.60
CA CYS A 13 6.23 -16.81 -1.30
C CYS A 13 5.33 -15.94 -2.17
N ALA A 14 5.15 -16.27 -3.45
CA ALA A 14 4.33 -15.44 -4.33
C ALA A 14 2.85 -15.67 -4.06
N PHE A 15 2.39 -16.93 -4.00
CA PHE A 15 0.99 -17.26 -3.72
C PHE A 15 0.45 -16.66 -2.41
N PRO A 16 1.07 -16.90 -1.22
CA PRO A 16 0.57 -16.30 0.02
C PRO A 16 0.62 -14.77 0.00
N ALA A 17 1.62 -14.17 -0.66
CA ALA A 17 1.68 -12.71 -0.78
C ALA A 17 0.53 -12.14 -1.64
N GLN A 18 0.16 -12.82 -2.73
CA GLN A 18 -0.97 -12.41 -3.57
C GLN A 18 -2.32 -12.58 -2.85
N VAL A 19 -2.48 -13.65 -2.07
CA VAL A 19 -3.69 -13.85 -1.26
C VAL A 19 -3.82 -12.77 -0.19
N LEU A 20 -2.73 -12.37 0.45
CA LEU A 20 -2.73 -11.35 1.50
C LEU A 20 -2.84 -9.90 0.97
N MET A 21 -2.51 -9.68 -0.30
CA MET A 21 -2.52 -8.34 -0.91
C MET A 21 -3.89 -7.62 -0.82
N PRO A 22 -5.02 -8.22 -1.25
CA PRO A 22 -6.32 -7.55 -1.26
C PRO A 22 -6.83 -7.20 0.14
N PHE A 23 -6.50 -8.00 1.16
CA PHE A 23 -6.97 -7.76 2.54
C PHE A 23 -6.64 -6.35 3.05
N SER A 24 -5.46 -5.82 2.71
CA SER A 24 -5.08 -4.47 3.16
C SER A 24 -5.93 -3.39 2.50
N VAL A 25 -6.17 -3.51 1.18
CA VAL A 25 -6.95 -2.54 0.40
C VAL A 25 -8.41 -2.58 0.82
N ASP A 26 -9.00 -3.78 0.90
CA ASP A 26 -10.42 -3.96 1.24
C ASP A 26 -10.74 -3.46 2.64
N VAL A 27 -9.89 -3.75 3.62
CA VAL A 27 -10.06 -3.26 5.00
C VAL A 27 -9.96 -1.74 5.05
N LEU A 28 -8.97 -1.13 4.39
CA LEU A 28 -8.80 0.33 4.40
C LEU A 28 -9.97 1.05 3.72
N PHE A 29 -10.43 0.56 2.57
CA PHE A 29 -11.57 1.14 1.87
C PHE A 29 -12.86 0.99 2.68
N THR A 30 -13.10 -0.20 3.25
CA THR A 30 -14.31 -0.47 4.03
C THR A 30 -14.36 0.42 5.27
N ILE A 31 -13.27 0.48 6.06
CA ILE A 31 -13.20 1.33 7.24
C ILE A 31 -13.30 2.81 6.86
N GLY A 32 -12.64 3.23 5.79
CA GLY A 32 -12.70 4.61 5.30
C GLY A 32 -14.12 5.04 4.95
N LEU A 33 -14.88 4.19 4.26
CA LEU A 33 -16.28 4.44 3.94
C LEU A 33 -17.16 4.50 5.19
N ILE A 34 -16.97 3.59 6.15
CA ILE A 34 -17.70 3.61 7.44
C ILE A 34 -17.46 4.94 8.17
N ILE A 35 -16.19 5.38 8.27
CA ILE A 35 -15.85 6.66 8.91
C ILE A 35 -16.52 7.82 8.19
N ILE A 36 -16.51 7.84 6.86
CA ILE A 36 -17.19 8.89 6.09
C ILE A 36 -18.69 8.91 6.39
N THR A 37 -19.34 7.76 6.44
CA THR A 37 -20.77 7.66 6.73
C THR A 37 -21.12 8.03 8.18
N GLU A 38 -20.22 7.82 9.15
CA GLU A 38 -20.45 8.22 10.55
C GLU A 38 -20.18 9.70 10.82
N VAL A 39 -19.17 10.29 10.15
CA VAL A 39 -18.73 11.67 10.41
C VAL A 39 -19.52 12.71 9.61
N PHE A 40 -20.00 12.35 8.41
CA PHE A 40 -20.70 13.29 7.52
C PHE A 40 -22.22 13.04 7.46
N PRO A 41 -23.05 14.10 7.41
CA PRO A 41 -24.48 13.97 7.17
C PRO A 41 -24.77 13.41 5.77
N GLU A 42 -25.88 12.70 5.57
CA GLU A 42 -26.25 11.97 4.34
C GLU A 42 -26.08 12.81 3.07
N GLU A 43 -26.51 14.07 3.09
CA GLU A 43 -26.42 15.01 1.96
C GLU A 43 -24.98 15.28 1.49
N LYS A 44 -23.99 15.07 2.37
CA LYS A 44 -22.57 15.32 2.11
C LYS A 44 -21.76 14.04 1.93
N GLN A 45 -22.32 12.88 2.23
CA GLN A 45 -21.61 11.59 2.11
C GLN A 45 -21.21 11.30 0.66
N ALA A 46 -22.06 11.61 -0.32
CA ALA A 46 -21.73 11.41 -1.73
C ALA A 46 -20.50 12.23 -2.16
N VAL A 47 -20.41 13.49 -1.73
CA VAL A 47 -19.28 14.36 -2.03
C VAL A 47 -18.02 13.92 -1.27
N ALA A 48 -18.16 13.57 0.02
CA ALA A 48 -17.05 13.07 0.82
C ALA A 48 -16.49 11.74 0.27
N GLY A 49 -17.35 10.83 -0.17
CA GLY A 49 -16.98 9.58 -0.84
C GLY A 49 -16.27 9.81 -2.18
N ALA A 50 -16.74 10.78 -2.98
CA ALA A 50 -16.08 11.17 -4.23
C ALA A 50 -14.67 11.75 -3.99
N VAL A 51 -14.50 12.59 -2.96
CA VAL A 51 -13.19 13.12 -2.56
C VAL A 51 -12.27 12.00 -2.08
N PHE A 52 -12.78 11.07 -1.26
CA PHE A 52 -12.02 9.91 -0.79
C PHE A 52 -11.54 9.03 -1.94
N ASN A 53 -12.42 8.72 -2.90
CA ASN A 53 -12.06 7.92 -4.06
C ASN A 53 -11.01 8.63 -4.93
N THR A 54 -11.16 9.93 -5.15
CA THR A 54 -10.18 10.74 -5.89
C THR A 54 -8.82 10.72 -5.19
N ALA A 55 -8.78 10.91 -3.87
CA ALA A 55 -7.56 10.83 -3.08
C ALA A 55 -6.91 9.43 -3.16
N ALA A 56 -7.71 8.37 -3.15
CA ALA A 56 -7.22 7.00 -3.29
C ALA A 56 -6.61 6.73 -4.66
N GLN A 57 -7.25 7.18 -5.75
CA GLN A 57 -6.72 7.03 -7.11
C GLN A 57 -5.45 7.84 -7.33
N LEU A 58 -5.40 9.08 -6.81
CA LEU A 58 -4.19 9.91 -6.83
C LEU A 58 -3.06 9.23 -6.05
N GLY A 59 -3.34 8.74 -4.84
CA GLY A 59 -2.38 8.03 -4.00
C GLY A 59 -1.82 6.79 -4.70
N ASN A 60 -2.68 6.00 -5.35
CA ASN A 60 -2.25 4.83 -6.13
C ASN A 60 -1.30 5.23 -7.28
N THR A 61 -1.67 6.26 -8.04
CA THR A 61 -0.85 6.74 -9.17
C THR A 61 0.52 7.23 -8.70
N MET A 62 0.55 8.03 -7.63
CA MET A 62 1.80 8.51 -7.02
C MET A 62 2.65 7.37 -6.48
N GLY A 63 2.02 6.39 -5.81
CA GLY A 63 2.68 5.21 -5.29
C GLY A 63 3.37 4.41 -6.41
N LEU A 64 2.63 4.10 -7.48
CA LEU A 64 3.19 3.39 -8.63
C LEU A 64 4.33 4.15 -9.29
N ALA A 65 4.20 5.47 -9.47
CA ALA A 65 5.25 6.30 -10.05
C ALA A 65 6.54 6.28 -9.20
N ALA A 66 6.42 6.45 -7.87
CA ALA A 66 7.56 6.39 -6.97
C ALA A 66 8.26 5.02 -7.01
N MET A 67 7.49 3.94 -7.00
CA MET A 67 8.00 2.57 -7.07
C MET A 67 8.72 2.28 -8.40
N GLN A 68 8.20 2.80 -9.50
CA GLN A 68 8.83 2.70 -10.81
C GLN A 68 10.16 3.46 -10.87
N ILE A 69 10.22 4.66 -10.29
CA ILE A 69 11.45 5.45 -10.21
C ILE A 69 12.51 4.70 -9.43
N ILE A 70 12.17 4.17 -8.24
CA ILE A 70 13.09 3.39 -7.40
C ILE A 70 13.59 2.17 -8.16
N SER A 71 12.69 1.38 -8.75
CA SER A 71 13.04 0.17 -9.51
C SER A 71 14.01 0.51 -10.64
N THR A 72 13.71 1.55 -11.41
CA THR A 72 14.53 1.95 -12.57
C THR A 72 15.89 2.49 -12.14
N TRP A 73 15.91 3.31 -11.09
CA TRP A 73 17.14 3.92 -10.58
C TRP A 73 18.10 2.87 -10.02
N VAL A 74 17.61 1.95 -9.17
CA VAL A 74 18.42 0.87 -8.61
C VAL A 74 18.87 -0.10 -9.70
N THR A 75 18.01 -0.45 -10.66
CA THR A 75 18.39 -1.32 -11.79
C THR A 75 19.56 -0.71 -12.57
N LYS A 76 19.45 0.55 -12.99
CA LYS A 76 20.51 1.26 -13.73
C LYS A 76 21.81 1.38 -12.94
N GLN A 77 21.74 1.51 -11.62
CA GLN A 77 22.91 1.55 -10.76
C GLN A 77 23.64 0.19 -10.73
N GLN A 78 22.89 -0.91 -10.68
CA GLN A 78 23.43 -2.26 -10.57
C GLN A 78 23.88 -2.87 -11.91
N GLU A 79 23.38 -2.36 -13.04
CA GLU A 79 23.82 -2.77 -14.40
C GLU A 79 25.31 -2.54 -14.65
N LYS A 80 25.94 -1.62 -13.92
CA LYS A 80 27.38 -1.34 -14.02
C LYS A 80 28.27 -2.44 -13.43
N VAL A 81 27.69 -3.31 -12.59
CA VAL A 81 28.45 -4.26 -11.74
C VAL A 81 27.93 -5.70 -11.90
N LYS A 82 26.67 -5.89 -12.28
CA LYS A 82 26.00 -7.20 -12.36
C LYS A 82 25.40 -7.44 -13.75
N SER A 83 25.07 -8.69 -14.05
CA SER A 83 24.33 -9.03 -15.27
C SER A 83 22.96 -8.32 -15.30
N PRO A 84 22.40 -8.02 -16.50
CA PRO A 84 21.11 -7.32 -16.63
C PRO A 84 19.97 -7.95 -15.82
N THR A 85 19.88 -9.28 -15.82
CA THR A 85 18.85 -10.02 -15.07
C THR A 85 19.00 -9.87 -13.55
N GLN A 86 20.24 -9.86 -13.06
CA GLN A 86 20.51 -9.67 -11.63
C GLN A 86 20.30 -8.21 -11.20
N ALA A 87 20.66 -7.25 -12.04
CA ALA A 87 20.42 -5.83 -11.79
C ALA A 87 18.92 -5.52 -11.65
N LEU A 88 18.10 -6.10 -12.54
CA LEU A 88 16.64 -5.95 -12.49
C LEU A 88 16.04 -6.53 -11.20
N MET A 89 16.52 -7.72 -10.78
CA MET A 89 16.06 -8.35 -9.54
C MET A 89 16.34 -7.48 -8.31
N GLU A 90 17.51 -6.82 -8.26
CA GLU A 90 17.81 -5.90 -7.16
C GLU A 90 16.95 -4.63 -7.20
N GLY A 91 16.62 -4.14 -8.39
CA GLY A 91 15.62 -3.08 -8.57
C GLY A 91 14.30 -3.44 -7.91
N TYR A 92 13.77 -4.63 -8.19
CA TYR A 92 12.52 -5.10 -7.57
C TYR A 92 12.64 -5.29 -6.06
N ARG A 93 13.74 -5.88 -5.58
CA ARG A 93 13.97 -6.06 -4.14
C ARG A 93 13.99 -4.73 -3.41
N ALA A 94 14.67 -3.72 -3.96
CA ALA A 94 14.70 -2.38 -3.40
C ALA A 94 13.28 -1.78 -3.33
N THR A 95 12.51 -1.87 -4.41
CA THR A 95 11.11 -1.43 -4.44
C THR A 95 10.27 -2.11 -3.35
N PHE A 96 10.41 -3.43 -3.16
CA PHE A 96 9.66 -4.14 -2.12
C PHE A 96 10.06 -3.74 -0.70
N TRP A 97 11.35 -3.47 -0.45
CA TRP A 97 11.80 -2.94 0.83
C TRP A 97 11.26 -1.53 1.09
N THR A 98 11.22 -0.67 0.07
CA THR A 98 10.60 0.65 0.19
C THR A 98 9.10 0.56 0.45
N MET A 99 8.38 -0.34 -0.24
CA MET A 99 6.97 -0.63 0.04
C MET A 99 6.75 -1.05 1.49
N LEU A 100 7.59 -1.94 2.03
CA LEU A 100 7.50 -2.38 3.41
C LEU A 100 7.69 -1.21 4.39
N ALA A 101 8.70 -0.37 4.16
CA ALA A 101 8.96 0.80 4.99
C ALA A 101 7.77 1.79 4.96
N LEU A 102 7.22 2.07 3.78
CA LEU A 102 6.05 2.93 3.64
C LEU A 102 4.82 2.35 4.33
N LEU A 103 4.56 1.04 4.20
CA LEU A 103 3.45 0.38 4.89
C LEU A 103 3.59 0.47 6.42
N LEU A 104 4.80 0.33 6.96
CA LEU A 104 5.06 0.51 8.39
C LEU A 104 4.77 1.96 8.83
N ILE A 105 5.22 2.95 8.05
CA ILE A 105 4.92 4.37 8.31
C ILE A 105 3.40 4.62 8.28
N CYS A 106 2.71 4.13 7.25
CA CYS A 106 1.25 4.23 7.13
C CYS A 106 0.54 3.55 8.31
N THR A 107 1.04 2.41 8.79
CA THR A 107 0.48 1.72 9.96
C THR A 107 0.68 2.54 11.23
N ILE A 108 1.83 3.19 11.42
CA ILE A 108 2.10 4.06 12.58
C ILE A 108 1.23 5.31 12.53
N VAL A 109 1.12 5.96 11.37
CA VAL A 109 0.27 7.13 11.16
C VAL A 109 -1.20 6.77 11.37
N GLY A 110 -1.64 5.65 10.78
CA GLY A 110 -2.99 5.11 10.97
C GLY A 110 -3.28 4.82 12.43
N ALA A 111 -2.43 4.03 13.10
CA ALA A 111 -2.61 3.69 14.52
C ALA A 111 -2.63 4.94 15.42
N SER A 112 -1.78 5.94 15.16
CA SER A 112 -1.79 7.19 15.93
C SER A 112 -3.01 8.07 15.65
N GLY A 113 -3.50 8.11 14.42
CA GLY A 113 -4.74 8.80 14.02
C GLY A 113 -5.98 8.14 14.60
N LEU A 114 -6.11 6.82 14.44
CA LEU A 114 -7.21 6.02 14.99
C LEU A 114 -7.25 6.06 16.53
N ARG A 115 -6.09 6.08 17.20
CA ARG A 115 -6.03 6.28 18.67
C ARG A 115 -6.63 7.61 19.13
N LYS A 116 -6.56 8.66 18.30
CA LYS A 116 -7.15 9.98 18.60
C LYS A 116 -8.61 10.09 18.16
N ALA A 117 -9.07 9.25 17.23
CA ALA A 117 -10.44 9.28 16.70
C ALA A 117 -11.51 8.78 17.69
N GLY A 118 -11.13 8.18 18.83
CA GLY A 118 -12.08 7.65 19.82
C GLY A 118 -12.82 6.39 19.30
N LYS A 119 -13.75 5.84 20.10
CA LYS A 119 -14.58 4.68 19.71
C LYS A 119 -15.56 5.07 18.60
N VAL A 120 -15.14 4.93 17.34
CA VAL A 120 -16.00 4.96 16.17
C VAL A 120 -16.92 3.72 16.23
N GLY A 121 -18.24 3.90 16.09
CA GLY A 121 -19.24 2.83 16.26
C GLY A 121 -19.93 2.71 17.63
N SER A 122 -19.65 3.56 18.61
CA SER A 122 -20.45 3.61 19.85
C SER A 122 -21.70 4.48 19.66
N LYS A 123 -22.57 4.12 18.72
CA LYS A 123 -23.94 4.67 18.73
C LYS A 123 -24.67 4.01 19.88
N HIS A 124 -24.82 4.76 20.98
CA HIS A 124 -25.77 4.51 22.04
C HIS A 124 -27.14 4.23 21.40
N TYR A 125 -27.74 3.10 21.77
CA TYR A 125 -29.19 3.05 21.92
C TYR A 125 -29.54 3.72 23.25
#